data_AF-A0A951UE82-F1
#
_entry.id   AF-A0A951UE82-F1
#
_cell.length_a   1.000
_cell.length_b   1.000
_cell.length_c   1.000
_cell.angle_alpha   90.00
_cell.angle_beta   90.00
_cell.angle_gamma   90.00
#
_symmetry.space_group_name_H-M   'P 1'
#
loop_
_entity.id
_entity.type
_entity.pdbx_description
1 polymer ?
#
loop_
_entity_poly.entity_id
_entity_poly.type
_entity_poly.pdbx_seq_one_letter_code
_entity_poly.pdbx_strand_id
1 'polypeptide(L)'
;MNLRQIILFLFVVLPGLGTSAVSAYYLFPEWTALETAYQRYRQVIESPSSTQKDVLIAQTAQDIHRINCFAEGVGLLLGEVILSIGIHGMCTLPQKKS
;
A
#
# COMPACT_ATOMS: atom_id res chain seq x y z
N MET A 1 7.19 24.83 17.85
CA MET A 1 6.36 23.68 18.28
C MET A 1 6.50 23.51 19.78
N ASN A 2 5.41 23.24 20.48
CA ASN A 2 5.48 22.83 21.89
C ASN A 2 5.82 21.32 22.01
N LEU A 3 6.16 20.85 23.22
CA LEU A 3 6.53 19.45 23.47
C LEU A 3 5.44 18.46 22.99
N ARG A 4 4.16 18.80 23.13
CA ARG A 4 3.05 17.94 22.69
C ARG A 4 3.01 17.80 21.17
N GLN A 5 3.24 18.89 20.44
CA GLN A 5 3.35 18.86 18.99
C GLN A 5 4.57 18.07 18.52
N ILE A 6 5.71 18.17 19.22
CA ILE A 6 6.90 17.35 18.93
C ILE A 6 6.58 15.87 19.11
N ILE A 7 5.88 15.50 20.19
CA ILE A 7 5.46 14.12 20.43
C ILE A 7 4.55 13.62 19.31
N LEU A 8 3.51 14.37 18.92
CA LEU A 8 2.64 13.98 17.81
C LEU A 8 3.41 13.84 16.49
N PHE A 9 4.33 14.76 16.22
CA PHE A 9 5.14 14.70 15.01
C PHE A 9 6.01 13.44 14.97
N LEU A 10 6.73 13.15 16.05
CA LEU A 10 7.68 12.02 16.10
C LEU A 10 6.98 10.66 16.15
N PHE A 11 5.85 10.55 16.83
CA PHE A 11 5.20 9.25 17.10
C PHE A 11 3.95 8.98 16.26
N VAL A 12 3.44 9.96 15.51
CA VAL A 12 2.25 9.78 14.68
C VAL A 12 2.52 10.20 13.24
N VAL A 13 2.97 11.44 13.02
CA VAL A 13 3.20 11.97 11.67
C VAL A 13 4.34 11.22 10.96
N LEU A 14 5.52 11.12 11.59
CA LEU A 14 6.66 10.44 10.98
C LEU A 14 6.40 8.94 10.73
N PRO A 15 5.85 8.16 11.67
CA PRO A 15 5.50 6.77 11.40
C PRO A 15 4.42 6.61 10.32
N GLY A 16 3.38 7.44 10.34
CA GLY A 16 2.34 7.41 9.30
C GLY A 16 2.91 7.67 7.90
N LEU A 17 3.76 8.69 7.77
CA LEU A 17 4.49 8.97 6.53
C LEU A 17 5.43 7.84 6.14
N GLY A 18 6.17 7.28 7.09
CA GLY A 18 7.09 6.16 6.87
C GLY A 18 6.38 4.92 6.35
N THR A 19 5.29 4.49 6.99
CA THR A 19 4.47 3.38 6.53
C THR A 19 3.91 3.64 5.13
N SER A 20 3.38 4.85 4.89
CA SER A 20 2.85 5.22 3.57
C SER A 20 3.93 5.12 2.48
N ALA A 21 5.12 5.65 2.75
CA ALA A 21 6.22 5.67 1.81
C ALA A 21 6.76 4.26 1.52
N VAL A 22 6.91 3.41 2.55
CA VAL A 22 7.34 2.02 2.39
C VAL A 22 6.33 1.25 1.54
N SER A 23 5.04 1.38 1.85
CA SER A 23 4.03 0.68 1.06
C SER A 23 3.92 1.20 -0.36
N ALA A 24 4.01 2.52 -0.58
CA ALA A 24 4.08 3.08 -1.92
C ALA A 24 5.28 2.53 -2.70
N TYR A 25 6.45 2.40 -2.06
CA TYR A 25 7.66 1.88 -2.68
C TYR A 25 7.50 0.45 -3.19
N TYR A 26 6.81 -0.43 -2.45
CA TYR A 26 6.56 -1.81 -2.87
C TYR A 26 5.32 -1.98 -3.76
N LEU A 27 4.33 -1.10 -3.65
CA LEU A 27 3.11 -1.13 -4.45
C LEU A 27 3.39 -1.00 -5.95
N PHE A 28 4.26 -0.07 -6.37
CA PHE A 28 4.52 0.15 -7.79
C PHE A 28 5.19 -1.06 -8.49
N PRO A 29 6.26 -1.67 -7.95
CA PRO A 29 6.82 -2.90 -8.50
C PRO A 29 5.79 -4.05 -8.55
N GLU A 30 5.05 -4.28 -7.47
CA GLU A 30 4.02 -5.34 -7.44
C GLU A 30 2.93 -5.08 -8.50
N TRP A 31 2.54 -3.82 -8.72
CA TRP A 31 1.57 -3.48 -9.76
C TRP A 31 2.09 -3.81 -11.16
N THR A 32 3.36 -3.53 -11.44
CA THR A 32 3.96 -3.88 -12.74
C THR A 32 4.11 -5.40 -12.94
N ALA A 33 4.42 -6.13 -11.86
CA ALA A 33 4.48 -7.58 -11.87
C ALA A 33 3.08 -8.19 -12.08
N LEU A 34 2.07 -7.63 -11.43
CA LEU A 34 0.67 -7.99 -11.60
C LEU A 34 0.23 -7.83 -13.05
N GLU A 35 0.50 -6.68 -13.67
CA GLU A 35 0.13 -6.44 -15.07
C GLU A 35 0.80 -7.49 -15.98
N THR A 36 2.08 -7.76 -15.77
CA THR A 36 2.80 -8.80 -16.53
C THR A 36 2.20 -10.19 -16.34
N ALA A 37 1.86 -10.57 -15.11
CA ALA A 37 1.24 -11.84 -14.79
C ALA A 37 -0.17 -11.95 -15.40
N TYR A 38 -0.92 -10.86 -15.41
CA TYR A 38 -2.25 -10.77 -16.01
C TYR A 38 -2.20 -10.95 -17.53
N GLN A 39 -1.24 -10.31 -18.21
CA GLN A 39 -1.05 -10.49 -19.66
C GLN A 39 -0.64 -11.94 -20.01
N ARG A 40 0.19 -12.59 -19.19
CA ARG A 40 0.50 -14.01 -19.36
C ARG A 40 -0.72 -14.90 -19.16
N TYR A 41 -1.52 -14.62 -18.14
CA TYR A 41 -2.77 -15.34 -17.92
C TYR A 41 -3.70 -15.22 -19.13
N ARG A 42 -3.88 -14.00 -19.68
CA ARG A 42 -4.64 -13.74 -20.93
C ARG A 42 -4.17 -14.63 -22.08
N GLN A 43 -2.86 -14.65 -22.32
CA GLN A 43 -2.28 -15.47 -23.39
C GLN A 43 -2.54 -16.97 -23.20
N VAL A 44 -2.49 -17.45 -21.96
CA VAL A 44 -2.75 -18.87 -21.63
C VAL A 44 -4.23 -19.23 -21.81
N ILE A 45 -5.17 -18.35 -21.45
CA ILE A 45 -6.61 -18.64 -21.64
C ILE A 45 -7.05 -18.53 -23.11
N GLU A 46 -6.39 -17.68 -23.89
CA GLU A 46 -6.71 -17.48 -25.31
C GLU A 46 -6.03 -18.52 -26.22
N SER A 47 -5.03 -19.25 -25.69
CA SER A 47 -4.32 -20.28 -26.43
C SER A 47 -5.14 -21.57 -26.54
N PRO A 48 -5.42 -22.05 -27.77
CA PRO A 48 -6.18 -23.28 -27.97
C PRO A 48 -5.42 -24.55 -27.56
N SER A 49 -4.12 -24.46 -27.32
CA SER A 49 -3.28 -25.58 -26.88
C SER A 49 -3.08 -25.65 -25.36
N SER A 50 -3.60 -24.68 -24.61
CA SER A 50 -3.39 -24.60 -23.16
C SER A 50 -4.25 -25.61 -22.41
N THR A 51 -3.63 -26.28 -21.44
CA THR A 51 -4.34 -27.21 -20.56
C THR A 51 -4.98 -26.47 -19.39
N GLN A 52 -5.97 -27.09 -18.73
CA GLN A 52 -6.56 -26.56 -17.50
C GLN A 52 -5.51 -26.31 -16.41
N LYS A 53 -4.45 -27.13 -16.35
CA LYS A 53 -3.35 -26.97 -15.41
C LYS A 53 -2.55 -25.70 -15.69
N ASP A 54 -2.32 -25.37 -16.97
CA ASP A 54 -1.60 -24.15 -17.35
C ASP A 54 -2.38 -22.90 -16.95
N VAL A 55 -3.71 -22.92 -17.17
CA VAL A 55 -4.62 -21.84 -16.75
C VAL A 55 -4.57 -21.66 -15.23
N LEU A 56 -4.62 -22.74 -14.46
CA LEU A 56 -4.57 -22.69 -13.00
C LEU A 56 -3.24 -22.12 -12.48
N ILE A 57 -2.11 -22.52 -13.08
CA ILE A 57 -0.79 -22.01 -12.71
C ILE A 57 -0.70 -20.51 -13.00
N ALA A 58 -1.13 -20.09 -14.20
CA ALA A 58 -1.11 -18.69 -14.59
C ALA A 58 -2.06 -17.83 -13.72
N GLN A 59 -3.22 -18.38 -13.33
CA GLN A 59 -4.14 -17.74 -12.40
C GLN A 59 -3.53 -17.57 -11.01
N THR A 60 -2.91 -18.62 -10.48
CA THR A 60 -2.26 -18.55 -9.16
C THR A 60 -1.14 -17.51 -9.15
N ALA A 61 -0.37 -17.40 -10.24
CA ALA A 61 0.70 -16.41 -10.37
C ALA A 61 0.17 -14.96 -10.33
N GLN A 62 -0.92 -14.63 -11.03
CA GLN A 62 -1.51 -13.29 -10.94
C GLN A 62 -2.10 -13.01 -9.55
N ASP A 63 -2.74 -13.99 -8.91
CA ASP A 63 -3.45 -13.77 -7.65
C ASP A 63 -2.48 -13.45 -6.50
N ILE A 64 -1.26 -14.01 -6.53
CA ILE A 64 -0.18 -13.64 -5.59
C ILE A 64 0.11 -12.13 -5.68
N HIS A 65 0.32 -11.59 -6.88
CA HIS A 65 0.59 -10.17 -7.06
C HIS A 65 -0.63 -9.28 -6.75
N ARG A 66 -1.85 -9.77 -6.97
CA ARG A 66 -3.08 -9.05 -6.55
C ARG A 66 -3.15 -8.90 -5.05
N ILE A 67 -2.85 -9.96 -4.31
CA ILE A 67 -2.84 -9.94 -2.84
C ILE A 67 -1.75 -9.02 -2.31
N ASN A 68 -0.55 -9.06 -2.89
CA ASN A 68 0.54 -8.17 -2.52
C ASN A 68 0.18 -6.70 -2.79
N CYS A 69 -0.30 -6.38 -4.00
CA CYS A 69 -0.78 -5.03 -4.34
C CYS A 69 -1.88 -4.56 -3.39
N PHE A 70 -2.80 -5.45 -3.01
CA PHE A 70 -3.84 -5.13 -2.06
C PHE A 70 -3.27 -4.81 -0.67
N ALA A 71 -2.35 -5.65 -0.17
CA ALA A 71 -1.71 -5.44 1.13
C ALA A 71 -0.95 -4.11 1.17
N GLU A 72 -0.16 -3.81 0.14
CA GLU A 72 0.57 -2.54 0.05
C GLU A 72 -0.39 -1.34 -0.14
N GLY A 73 -1.46 -1.49 -0.93
CA GLY A 73 -2.49 -0.47 -1.06
C GLY A 73 -3.17 -0.13 0.28
N VAL A 74 -3.49 -1.15 1.09
CA VAL A 74 -4.02 -0.95 2.45
C VAL A 74 -2.98 -0.30 3.35
N GLY A 75 -1.72 -0.74 3.30
CA GLY A 75 -0.62 -0.17 4.08
C GLY A 75 -0.42 1.32 3.80
N LEU A 76 -0.47 1.71 2.52
CA LEU A 76 -0.41 3.10 2.07
C LEU A 76 -1.55 3.92 2.65
N LEU A 77 -2.79 3.49 2.45
CA LEU A 77 -3.98 4.23 2.92
C LEU A 77 -4.03 4.33 4.45
N LEU A 78 -3.65 3.26 5.16
CA LEU A 78 -3.60 3.25 6.61
C LEU A 78 -2.54 4.24 7.13
N GLY A 79 -1.36 4.28 6.48
CA GLY A 79 -0.33 5.27 6.77
C GLY A 79 -0.82 6.70 6.57
N GLU A 80 -1.56 6.98 5.50
CA GLU A 80 -2.13 8.30 5.21
C GLU A 80 -3.19 8.72 6.23
N VAL A 81 -4.01 7.78 6.71
CA VAL A 81 -4.98 8.02 7.79
C VAL A 81 -4.25 8.39 9.09
N ILE A 82 -3.21 7.63 9.47
CA ILE A 82 -2.41 7.91 10.67
C ILE A 82 -1.74 9.29 10.55
N LEU A 83 -1.13 9.57 9.40
CA LEU A 83 -0.50 10.86 9.09
C LEU A 83 -1.51 12.01 9.25
N SER A 84 -2.71 11.86 8.68
CA SER A 84 -3.79 12.85 8.75
C SER A 84 -4.25 13.11 10.18
N ILE A 85 -4.39 12.05 10.99
CA ILE A 85 -4.72 12.18 12.43
C ILE A 85 -3.63 12.96 13.17
N GLY A 86 -2.36 12.65 12.90
CA GLY A 86 -1.22 13.34 13.51
C GLY A 86 -1.19 14.84 13.19
N ILE A 87 -1.35 15.19 11.90
CA ILE A 87 -1.42 16.58 11.44
C ILE A 87 -2.63 17.29 12.06
N HIS A 88 -3.81 16.66 12.04
CA HIS A 88 -5.01 17.21 12.64
C HIS A 88 -4.82 17.50 14.13
N GLY A 89 -4.25 16.57 14.89
CA GLY A 89 -3.94 16.76 16.30
C GLY A 89 -2.94 17.91 16.56
N MET A 90 -1.95 18.09 15.69
CA MET A 90 -1.00 19.21 15.79
C MET A 90 -1.68 20.57 15.58
N CYS A 91 -2.69 20.63 14.70
CA CYS A 91 -3.44 21.85 14.39
C CYS A 91 -4.51 22.20 15.44
N THR A 92 -5.11 21.19 16.09
CA THR A 92 -6.22 21.38 17.05
C THR A 92 -5.79 21.40 18.52
N LEU A 93 -4.51 21.09 18.81
CA LEU A 93 -3.95 21.15 20.15
C LEU A 93 -4.18 22.53 20.80
N PRO A 94 -4.84 22.60 21.98
CA PRO A 94 -5.06 23.86 22.67
C PRO A 94 -3.73 24.54 22.98
N GLN A 95 -3.59 25.80 22.58
CA GLN A 95 -2.50 26.64 23.03
C GLN A 95 -2.63 26.83 24.54
N LYS A 96 -1.59 26.47 25.29
CA LYS A 96 -1.54 26.78 26.73
C LYS A 96 -1.52 28.31 26.84
N LYS A 97 -2.66 28.94 27.18
CA LYS A 97 -2.67 30.35 27.59
C LYS A 97 -1.84 30.42 28.87
N SER A 98 -0.73 31.16 28.78
CA SER A 98 0.11 31.47 29.94
C SER A 98 -0.64 32.35 30.92
#